data_AF-A0A9E0BEJ4-F1
#
_entry.id   AF-A0A9E0BEJ4-F1
#
_cell.length_a   1.000
_cell.length_b   1.000
_cell.length_c   1.000
_cell.angle_alpha   90.00
_cell.angle_beta   90.00
_cell.angle_gamma   90.00
#
_symmetry.space_group_name_H-M   'P 1'
#
loop_
_entity.id
_entity.type
_entity.pdbx_description
1 polymer ?
#
loop_
_entity_poly.entity_id
_entity_poly.type
_entity_poly.pdbx_seq_one_letter_code
_entity_poly.pdbx_strand_id
1 'polypeptide(L)'
;MVYCGLYPADGAKYQDLREALEKLQLNDASLQFEPETSIALGFGFRCGFLGLLHLEIIQERLEREYNLDLVTTAPGVIYKVHKTNGEVIDLTNPSNMPDPSEIDYMEEPMVSAEIMVTTEFVGPIMKLCQERRGVYNGMEYIEQTRALLKYDLPLNEIIYDFFDALKSRSRGYASFDYEMKGYERSNLVKLDILINKEEVDALSFIVFAGSAEERGRKMCEKLKQEIPRQQFEIPIQAAIGSRVIARETVKALRKDVLAKCYGGDISRKKKLLEKQKEGKKRMRQIGNVEIPQKAFMSVLKLDEE
;
A
#
# COMPACT_ATOMS: atom_id res chain seq x y z
N MET A 1 -2.18 2.90 -17.37
CA MET A 1 -1.05 1.97 -17.10
C MET A 1 -0.82 1.95 -15.61
N VAL A 2 -0.77 0.75 -15.03
CA VAL A 2 -0.61 0.48 -13.59
C VAL A 2 0.77 -0.12 -13.40
N TYR A 3 1.50 0.30 -12.37
CA TYR A 3 2.84 -0.22 -12.10
C TYR A 3 2.89 -0.93 -10.76
N CYS A 4 3.49 -2.12 -10.71
CA CYS A 4 3.67 -2.88 -9.49
C CYS A 4 5.10 -3.39 -9.41
N GLY A 5 5.66 -3.45 -8.19
CA GLY A 5 6.93 -4.12 -7.96
C GLY A 5 6.70 -5.61 -7.72
N LEU A 6 7.35 -6.46 -8.52
CA LEU A 6 7.36 -7.90 -8.38
C LEU A 6 8.69 -8.34 -7.76
N TYR A 7 8.62 -9.02 -6.62
CA TYR A 7 9.77 -9.49 -5.88
C TYR A 7 9.66 -11.01 -5.68
N PRO A 8 10.74 -11.78 -5.89
CA PRO A 8 10.72 -13.19 -5.54
C PRO A 8 10.73 -13.34 -4.02
N ALA A 9 9.98 -14.31 -3.49
CA ALA A 9 9.99 -14.60 -2.05
C ALA A 9 11.37 -15.09 -1.57
N ASP A 10 12.14 -15.72 -2.48
CA ASP A 10 13.53 -16.13 -2.30
C ASP A 10 14.44 -15.34 -3.26
N GLY A 11 15.38 -14.56 -2.71
CA GLY A 11 16.32 -13.76 -3.48
C GLY A 11 17.19 -14.57 -4.45
N ALA A 12 17.35 -15.88 -4.24
CA ALA A 12 18.07 -16.74 -5.17
C ALA A 12 17.35 -16.89 -6.53
N LYS A 13 16.02 -16.75 -6.55
CA LYS A 13 15.18 -16.89 -7.75
C LYS A 13 15.07 -15.59 -8.58
N TYR A 14 15.86 -14.55 -8.26
CA TYR A 14 15.85 -13.30 -9.02
C TYR A 14 16.17 -13.50 -10.51
N GLN A 15 17.14 -14.36 -10.82
CA GLN A 15 17.51 -14.66 -12.20
C GLN A 15 16.38 -15.42 -12.92
N ASP A 16 15.74 -16.37 -12.24
CA ASP A 16 14.61 -17.12 -12.78
C ASP A 16 13.41 -16.19 -13.07
N LEU A 17 13.13 -15.24 -12.17
CA LEU A 17 12.09 -14.22 -12.37
C LEU A 17 12.39 -13.35 -13.59
N ARG A 18 13.64 -12.93 -13.76
CA ARG A 18 14.07 -12.16 -14.94
C ARG A 18 13.82 -12.92 -16.23
N GLU A 19 14.27 -14.18 -16.29
CA GLU A 19 14.10 -15.03 -17.47
C GLU A 19 12.62 -15.30 -17.77
N ALA A 20 11.79 -15.47 -16.74
CA ALA A 20 10.36 -15.64 -16.91
C ALA A 20 9.69 -14.38 -17.47
N LEU A 21 10.06 -13.19 -16.96
CA LEU A 21 9.56 -11.91 -17.46
C LEU A 21 10.01 -11.65 -18.90
N GLU A 22 11.27 -11.93 -19.25
CA GLU A 22 11.78 -11.81 -20.63
C GLU A 22 11.00 -12.73 -21.60
N LYS A 23 10.71 -13.98 -21.19
CA LYS A 23 9.88 -14.91 -21.98
C LYS A 23 8.42 -14.45 -22.12
N LEU A 24 7.85 -13.87 -21.06
CA LEU A 24 6.50 -13.33 -21.09
C LEU A 24 6.40 -12.10 -21.99
N GLN A 25 7.39 -11.21 -21.94
CA GLN A 25 7.45 -10.00 -22.77
C GLN A 25 7.52 -10.32 -24.27
N LEU A 26 8.11 -11.45 -24.68
CA LEU A 26 8.08 -11.90 -26.07
C LEU A 26 6.66 -12.19 -26.58
N ASN A 27 5.76 -12.59 -25.68
CA ASN A 27 4.36 -12.88 -26.01
C ASN A 27 3.43 -11.69 -25.76
N ASP A 28 3.75 -10.84 -24.77
CA ASP A 28 2.96 -9.68 -24.37
C ASP A 28 3.74 -8.38 -24.56
N ALA A 29 3.45 -7.66 -25.65
CA ALA A 29 4.08 -6.39 -25.98
C ALA A 29 3.72 -5.25 -25.02
N SER A 30 2.69 -5.42 -24.18
CA SER A 30 2.25 -4.39 -23.23
C SER A 30 2.95 -4.49 -21.88
N LEU A 31 3.61 -5.61 -21.60
CA LEU A 31 4.42 -5.81 -20.40
C LEU A 31 5.75 -5.04 -20.53
N GLN A 32 5.94 -4.07 -19.65
CA GLN A 32 7.21 -3.37 -19.48
C GLN A 32 7.77 -3.73 -18.11
N PHE A 33 9.08 -3.95 -18.00
CA PHE A 33 9.69 -4.17 -16.70
C PHE A 33 11.06 -3.53 -16.62
N GLU A 34 11.41 -3.04 -15.43
CA GLU A 34 12.69 -2.43 -15.10
C GLU A 34 13.21 -3.05 -13.80
N PRO A 35 14.53 -3.32 -13.68
CA PRO A 35 15.09 -3.84 -12.44
C PRO A 35 14.96 -2.80 -11.32
N GLU A 36 14.51 -3.24 -10.16
CA GLU A 36 14.30 -2.39 -8.97
C GLU A 36 14.87 -3.05 -7.73
N THR A 37 15.43 -2.26 -6.82
CA THR A 37 15.95 -2.75 -5.54
C THR A 37 15.21 -2.09 -4.39
N SER A 38 14.64 -2.92 -3.51
CA SER A 38 13.99 -2.48 -2.27
C SER A 38 14.81 -2.89 -1.06
N ILE A 39 14.89 -2.02 -0.05
CA ILE A 39 15.60 -2.31 1.22
C ILE A 39 14.95 -3.50 1.95
N ALA A 40 13.62 -3.62 1.88
CA ALA A 40 12.86 -4.63 2.62
C ALA A 40 12.72 -5.96 1.87
N LEU A 41 12.56 -5.91 0.54
CA LEU A 41 12.26 -7.09 -0.30
C LEU A 41 13.46 -7.55 -1.14
N GLY A 42 14.55 -6.78 -1.17
CA GLY A 42 15.73 -7.11 -1.95
C GLY A 42 15.58 -6.77 -3.44
N PHE A 43 16.13 -7.63 -4.30
CA PHE A 43 16.13 -7.43 -5.75
C PHE A 43 14.79 -7.88 -6.36
N GLY A 44 14.18 -7.03 -7.17
CA GLY A 44 12.95 -7.31 -7.88
C GLY A 44 12.85 -6.56 -9.21
N PHE A 45 11.64 -6.53 -9.76
CA PHE A 45 11.35 -5.85 -11.01
C PHE A 45 10.12 -4.96 -10.87
N ARG A 46 10.25 -3.71 -11.27
CA ARG A 46 9.11 -2.81 -11.46
C ARG A 46 8.45 -3.14 -12.80
N CYS A 47 7.23 -3.64 -12.76
CA CYS A 47 6.47 -4.04 -13.95
C CYS A 47 5.32 -3.07 -14.22
N GLY A 48 5.17 -2.65 -15.47
CA GLY A 48 4.06 -1.85 -15.98
C GLY A 48 3.04 -2.74 -16.69
N PHE A 49 1.77 -2.53 -16.35
CA PHE A 49 0.61 -3.28 -16.82
C PHE A 49 -0.44 -2.32 -17.43
N LEU A 50 -1.32 -2.87 -18.27
CA LEU A 50 -2.42 -2.10 -18.84
C LEU A 50 -3.48 -1.75 -17.78
N GLY A 51 -3.76 -2.68 -16.87
CA GLY A 51 -4.72 -2.55 -15.79
C GLY A 51 -4.56 -3.67 -14.75
N LEU A 52 -5.47 -3.72 -13.79
CA LEU A 52 -5.45 -4.72 -12.70
C LEU A 52 -5.57 -6.17 -13.19
N LEU A 53 -6.47 -6.44 -14.13
CA LEU A 53 -6.66 -7.79 -14.67
C LEU A 53 -5.39 -8.30 -15.36
N HIS A 54 -4.68 -7.43 -16.08
CA HIS A 54 -3.41 -7.80 -16.72
C HIS A 54 -2.37 -8.16 -15.65
N LEU A 55 -2.30 -7.42 -14.54
CA LEU A 55 -1.43 -7.75 -13.41
C LEU A 55 -1.76 -9.14 -12.82
N GLU A 56 -3.04 -9.43 -12.56
CA GLU A 56 -3.47 -10.72 -12.00
C GLU A 56 -3.11 -11.89 -12.92
N ILE A 57 -3.35 -11.75 -14.23
CA ILE A 57 -3.01 -12.79 -15.21
C ILE A 57 -1.50 -13.03 -15.24
N ILE A 58 -0.68 -11.98 -15.28
CA ILE A 58 0.78 -12.15 -15.31
C ILE A 58 1.29 -12.77 -14.01
N GLN A 59 0.75 -12.35 -12.86
CA GLN A 59 1.10 -12.95 -11.57
C GLN A 59 0.74 -14.44 -11.55
N GLU A 60 -0.48 -14.82 -11.93
CA GLU A 60 -0.94 -16.21 -11.92
C GLU A 60 -0.12 -17.08 -12.90
N ARG A 61 0.28 -16.52 -14.05
CA ARG A 61 1.16 -17.21 -15.00
C ARG A 61 2.55 -17.41 -14.43
N LEU A 62 3.15 -16.42 -13.78
CA LEU A 62 4.46 -16.57 -13.14
C LEU A 62 4.44 -17.62 -12.02
N GLU A 63 3.39 -17.63 -11.20
CA GLU A 63 3.23 -18.61 -10.12
C GLU A 63 2.98 -20.02 -10.65
N ARG A 64 2.14 -20.20 -11.68
CA ARG A 64 1.77 -21.53 -12.19
C ARG A 64 2.70 -22.10 -13.25
N GLU A 65 3.09 -21.30 -14.24
CA GLU A 65 3.92 -21.77 -15.36
C GLU A 65 5.39 -21.88 -14.95
N TYR A 66 5.87 -20.96 -14.11
CA TYR A 66 7.28 -20.88 -13.72
C TYR A 66 7.55 -21.29 -12.27
N ASN A 67 6.51 -21.61 -11.48
CA ASN A 67 6.63 -22.08 -10.09
C ASN A 67 7.45 -21.10 -9.21
N LEU A 68 7.21 -19.81 -9.42
CA LEU A 68 7.82 -18.71 -8.69
C LEU A 68 6.87 -18.20 -7.63
N ASP A 69 7.29 -18.24 -6.37
CA ASP A 69 6.58 -17.57 -5.27
C ASP A 69 6.92 -16.09 -5.33
N LEU A 70 5.92 -15.25 -5.58
CA LEU A 70 6.09 -13.82 -5.75
C LEU A 70 5.42 -13.02 -4.65
N VAL A 71 6.06 -11.91 -4.30
CA VAL A 71 5.51 -10.87 -3.43
C VAL A 71 5.33 -9.63 -4.29
N THR A 72 4.10 -9.14 -4.36
CA THR A 72 3.74 -7.95 -5.14
C THR A 72 3.59 -6.75 -4.20
N THR A 73 4.09 -5.59 -4.62
CA THR A 73 3.85 -4.34 -3.88
C THR A 73 2.50 -3.73 -4.26
N ALA A 74 2.11 -2.66 -3.57
CA ALA A 74 0.93 -1.92 -3.96
C ALA A 74 1.06 -1.45 -5.42
N PRO A 75 0.05 -1.70 -6.27
CA PRO A 75 0.01 -1.09 -7.59
C PRO A 75 -0.05 0.43 -7.45
N GLY A 76 0.79 1.12 -8.20
CA GLY A 76 0.88 2.58 -8.27
C GLY A 76 0.53 3.11 -9.65
N VAL A 77 0.20 4.40 -9.71
CA VAL A 77 0.01 5.15 -10.94
C VAL A 77 1.23 6.01 -11.26
N ILE A 78 1.31 6.46 -12.51
CA ILE A 78 2.24 7.51 -12.89
C ILE A 78 1.67 8.84 -12.43
N TYR A 79 2.42 9.58 -11.62
CA TYR A 79 2.10 10.96 -11.27
C TYR A 79 2.95 11.91 -12.11
N LYS A 80 2.38 13.04 -12.54
CA LYS A 80 3.16 14.09 -13.18
C LYS A 80 3.53 15.13 -12.13
N VAL A 81 4.82 15.22 -11.82
CA VAL A 81 5.35 16.21 -10.89
C VAL A 81 5.89 17.38 -11.70
N HIS A 82 5.28 18.55 -11.52
CA HIS A 82 5.77 19.79 -12.10
C HIS A 82 6.68 20.46 -11.09
N LYS A 83 7.97 20.54 -11.44
CA LYS A 83 8.96 21.22 -10.63
C LYS A 83 8.87 22.74 -10.82
N THR A 84 9.33 23.48 -9.81
CA THR A 84 9.50 24.93 -9.84
C THR A 84 10.44 25.41 -10.96
N ASN A 85 11.32 24.55 -11.46
CA ASN A 85 12.20 24.83 -12.61
C ASN A 85 11.50 24.69 -13.98
N GLY A 86 10.23 24.25 -14.01
CA GLY A 86 9.45 24.01 -15.23
C GLY A 86 9.63 22.63 -15.86
N GLU A 87 10.43 21.74 -15.27
CA GLU A 87 10.55 20.35 -15.71
C GLU A 87 9.37 19.51 -15.22
N VAL A 88 8.87 18.64 -16.10
CA VAL A 88 7.84 17.65 -15.77
C VAL A 88 8.51 16.30 -15.60
N ILE A 89 8.35 15.70 -14.42
CA ILE A 89 8.85 14.37 -14.12
C ILE A 89 7.66 13.41 -14.00
N ASP A 90 7.73 12.33 -14.76
CA ASP A 90 6.83 11.19 -14.61
C ASP A 90 7.31 10.33 -13.45
N LEU A 91 6.65 10.49 -12.30
CA LEU A 91 6.97 9.79 -11.07
C LEU A 91 6.23 8.44 -11.05
N THR A 92 7.01 7.37 -11.13
CA THR A 92 6.55 5.98 -11.08
C THR A 92 6.71 5.35 -9.70
N ASN A 93 7.71 5.80 -8.92
CA ASN A 93 7.99 5.31 -7.58
C ASN A 93 7.92 6.48 -6.56
N PRO A 94 7.14 6.35 -5.47
CA PRO A 94 7.14 7.29 -4.36
C PRO A 94 8.52 7.64 -3.78
N SER A 95 9.48 6.70 -3.76
CA SER A 95 10.82 6.94 -3.21
C SER A 95 11.66 7.88 -4.10
N ASN A 96 11.37 7.97 -5.39
CA ASN A 96 12.04 8.89 -6.31
C ASN A 96 11.42 10.30 -6.32
N MET A 97 10.55 10.60 -5.35
CA MET A 97 9.93 11.91 -5.23
C MET A 97 10.99 12.96 -4.88
N PRO A 98 11.10 14.05 -5.68
CA PRO A 98 12.01 15.15 -5.35
C PRO A 98 11.55 15.86 -4.07
N ASP A 99 12.45 16.61 -3.45
CA ASP A 99 12.15 17.34 -2.23
C ASP A 99 10.90 18.22 -2.41
N PRO A 100 9.97 18.27 -1.43
CA PRO A 100 8.75 19.07 -1.53
C PRO A 100 8.97 20.55 -1.83
N SER A 101 10.19 21.07 -1.59
CA SER A 101 10.56 22.46 -1.90
C SER A 101 10.77 22.71 -3.40
N GLU A 102 11.07 21.67 -4.17
CA GLU A 102 11.26 21.77 -5.63
C GLU A 102 9.94 21.60 -6.39
N ILE A 103 8.87 21.15 -5.73
CA ILE A 103 7.59 20.79 -6.36
C ILE A 103 6.66 22.01 -6.32
N ASP A 104 6.14 22.40 -7.49
CA ASP A 104 5.08 23.42 -7.57
C ASP A 104 3.69 22.79 -7.46
N TYR A 105 3.42 21.78 -8.29
CA TYR A 105 2.20 20.99 -8.21
C TYR A 105 2.37 19.58 -8.77
N MET A 106 1.44 18.71 -8.38
CA MET A 106 1.35 17.34 -8.86
C MET A 106 0.01 17.13 -9.56
N GLU A 107 0.04 16.30 -10.60
CA GLU A 107 -1.15 15.84 -11.28
C GLU A 107 -1.29 14.32 -11.12
N GLU A 108 -2.51 13.88 -10.83
CA GLU A 108 -2.87 12.47 -10.85
C GLU A 108 -3.69 12.13 -12.10
N PRO A 109 -3.59 10.89 -12.61
CA PRO A 109 -4.42 10.45 -13.71
C PRO A 109 -5.88 10.27 -13.27
N MET A 110 -6.78 10.87 -14.03
CA MET A 110 -8.23 10.81 -13.86
C MET A 110 -8.86 9.90 -14.91
N VAL A 111 -9.85 9.12 -14.51
CA VAL A 111 -10.62 8.28 -15.42
C VAL A 111 -12.09 8.63 -15.40
N SER A 112 -12.73 8.55 -16.56
CA SER A 112 -14.18 8.57 -16.69
C SER A 112 -14.66 7.15 -16.45
N ALA A 113 -15.32 6.94 -15.32
CA ALA A 113 -15.89 5.67 -14.91
C ALA A 113 -17.37 5.60 -15.29
N GLU A 114 -17.75 4.48 -15.90
CA GLU A 114 -19.13 4.08 -16.15
C GLU A 114 -19.48 2.87 -15.29
N ILE A 115 -20.44 3.06 -14.38
CA ILE A 115 -20.90 2.02 -13.45
C ILE A 115 -22.34 1.67 -13.77
N MET A 116 -22.59 0.45 -14.24
CA MET A 116 -23.95 -0.05 -14.45
C MET A 116 -24.37 -0.88 -13.25
N VAL A 117 -25.48 -0.50 -12.61
CA VAL A 117 -26.00 -1.12 -11.39
C VAL A 117 -27.52 -1.24 -11.44
N THR A 118 -28.08 -2.13 -10.62
CA THR A 118 -29.53 -2.13 -10.40
C THR A 118 -29.94 -0.95 -9.51
N THR A 119 -31.16 -0.46 -9.68
CA THR A 119 -31.67 0.73 -8.97
C THR A 119 -31.65 0.58 -7.44
N GLU A 120 -31.75 -0.65 -6.93
CA GLU A 120 -31.66 -0.98 -5.50
C GLU A 120 -30.30 -0.67 -4.88
N PHE A 121 -29.21 -0.77 -5.65
CA PHE A 121 -27.83 -0.59 -5.15
C PHE A 121 -27.21 0.77 -5.51
N VAL A 122 -27.96 1.68 -6.11
CA VAL A 122 -27.46 3.00 -6.51
C VAL A 122 -26.92 3.78 -5.30
N GLY A 123 -27.67 3.84 -4.19
CA GLY A 123 -27.27 4.59 -2.99
C GLY A 123 -25.91 4.17 -2.41
N PRO A 124 -25.70 2.87 -2.09
CA PRO A 124 -24.41 2.36 -1.61
C PRO A 124 -23.22 2.62 -2.54
N ILE A 125 -23.47 2.57 -3.86
CA ILE A 125 -22.44 2.78 -4.89
C ILE A 125 -22.10 4.27 -5.06
N MET A 126 -23.10 5.16 -5.04
CA MET A 126 -22.85 6.60 -5.01
C MET A 126 -22.01 7.00 -3.80
N LYS A 127 -22.31 6.43 -2.63
CA LYS A 127 -21.51 6.66 -1.42
C LYS A 127 -20.07 6.17 -1.59
N LEU A 128 -19.86 4.99 -2.19
CA LEU A 128 -18.53 4.47 -2.49
C LEU A 128 -17.74 5.41 -3.41
N CYS A 129 -18.37 5.88 -4.49
CA CYS A 129 -17.73 6.81 -5.43
C CYS A 129 -17.37 8.13 -4.74
N GLN A 130 -18.23 8.63 -3.86
CA GLN A 130 -17.98 9.86 -3.11
C GLN A 130 -16.86 9.71 -2.07
N GLU A 131 -16.77 8.57 -1.38
CA GLU A 131 -15.67 8.20 -0.49
C GLU A 131 -14.31 8.19 -1.23
N ARG A 132 -14.33 7.86 -2.54
CA ARG A 132 -13.16 7.79 -3.42
C ARG A 132 -12.91 9.08 -4.21
N ARG A 133 -13.47 10.23 -3.77
CA ARG A 133 -13.34 11.56 -4.40
C ARG A 133 -13.90 11.63 -5.83
N GLY A 134 -14.91 10.82 -6.12
CA GLY A 134 -15.58 10.82 -7.42
C GLY A 134 -16.39 12.09 -7.66
N VAL A 135 -16.21 12.69 -8.83
CA VAL A 135 -17.05 13.78 -9.33
C VAL A 135 -18.22 13.17 -10.09
N TYR A 136 -19.44 13.43 -9.62
CA TYR A 136 -20.65 12.93 -10.27
C TYR A 136 -20.94 13.75 -11.53
N ASN A 137 -20.98 13.07 -12.69
CA ASN A 137 -21.27 13.70 -13.97
C ASN A 137 -22.73 13.50 -14.38
N GLY A 138 -23.31 12.34 -14.08
CA GLY A 138 -24.70 12.07 -14.43
C GLY A 138 -25.14 10.65 -14.14
N MET A 139 -26.44 10.43 -14.26
CA MET A 139 -27.08 9.13 -14.14
C MET A 139 -28.13 8.99 -15.23
N GLU A 140 -28.10 7.87 -15.94
CA GLU A 140 -29.06 7.54 -16.99
C GLU A 140 -29.77 6.23 -16.61
N TYR A 141 -31.10 6.24 -16.65
CA TYR A 141 -31.89 5.02 -16.49
C TYR A 141 -32.08 4.39 -17.86
N ILE A 142 -31.43 3.25 -18.08
CA ILE A 142 -31.60 2.47 -19.31
C ILE A 142 -32.95 1.73 -19.27
N GLU A 143 -33.34 1.22 -18.10
CA GLU A 143 -34.60 0.51 -17.84
C GLU A 143 -35.14 0.84 -16.44
N GLN A 144 -36.31 0.31 -16.06
CA GLN A 144 -36.85 0.46 -14.69
C GLN A 144 -35.95 -0.15 -13.61
N THR A 145 -35.14 -1.15 -13.97
CA THR A 145 -34.35 -1.94 -13.02
C THR A 145 -32.86 -1.62 -13.06
N ARG A 146 -32.37 -0.87 -14.07
CA ARG A 146 -30.94 -0.59 -14.28
C ARG A 146 -30.65 0.90 -14.46
N ALA A 147 -29.62 1.36 -13.76
CA ALA A 147 -29.08 2.71 -13.86
C ALA A 147 -27.60 2.65 -14.27
N LEU A 148 -27.21 3.57 -15.15
CA LEU A 148 -25.85 3.84 -15.53
C LEU A 148 -25.39 5.11 -14.80
N LEU A 149 -24.34 5.01 -14.00
CA LEU A 149 -23.74 6.11 -13.26
C LEU A 149 -22.44 6.51 -13.96
N LYS A 150 -22.29 7.81 -14.25
CA LYS A 150 -21.09 8.40 -14.83
C LYS A 150 -20.37 9.22 -13.77
N TYR A 151 -19.13 8.85 -13.49
CA TYR A 151 -18.26 9.52 -12.52
C TYR A 151 -16.89 9.80 -13.11
N ASP A 152 -16.25 10.90 -12.73
CA ASP A 152 -14.80 11.01 -12.86
C ASP A 152 -14.15 10.60 -11.55
N LEU A 153 -13.21 9.67 -11.61
CA LEU A 153 -12.54 9.11 -10.43
C LEU A 153 -11.02 9.13 -10.62
N PRO A 154 -10.24 9.44 -9.57
CA PRO A 154 -8.80 9.31 -9.62
C PRO A 154 -8.40 7.85 -9.77
N LEU A 155 -7.53 7.55 -10.73
CA LEU A 155 -7.10 6.17 -11.00
C LEU A 155 -6.44 5.53 -9.77
N ASN A 156 -5.70 6.32 -8.97
CA ASN A 156 -5.05 5.86 -7.73
C ASN A 156 -6.06 5.29 -6.70
N GLU A 157 -7.26 5.84 -6.64
CA GLU A 157 -8.30 5.40 -5.70
C GLU A 157 -9.10 4.20 -6.23
N ILE A 158 -9.10 3.96 -7.54
CA ILE A 158 -9.78 2.83 -8.18
C ILE A 158 -8.93 1.57 -8.17
N ILE A 159 -7.63 1.72 -8.41
CA ILE A 159 -6.70 0.58 -8.50
C ILE A 159 -6.71 -0.26 -7.22
N TYR A 160 -7.03 0.36 -6.09
CA TYR A 160 -7.00 -0.30 -4.80
C TYR A 160 -8.42 -0.57 -4.27
N ASP A 161 -8.81 -1.85 -4.22
CA ASP A 161 -10.01 -2.36 -3.52
C ASP A 161 -11.37 -1.83 -4.03
N PHE A 162 -11.39 -0.93 -5.01
CA PHE A 162 -12.64 -0.40 -5.56
C PHE A 162 -13.50 -1.49 -6.18
N PHE A 163 -12.88 -2.42 -6.91
CA PHE A 163 -13.60 -3.50 -7.59
C PHE A 163 -14.21 -4.50 -6.60
N ASP A 164 -13.47 -4.84 -5.54
CA ASP A 164 -13.94 -5.74 -4.49
C ASP A 164 -15.05 -5.09 -3.65
N ALA A 165 -14.86 -3.83 -3.25
CA ALA A 165 -15.89 -3.06 -2.55
C ALA A 165 -17.15 -2.87 -3.39
N LEU A 166 -17.00 -2.62 -4.70
CA LEU A 166 -18.11 -2.49 -5.65
C LEU A 166 -18.89 -3.81 -5.74
N LYS A 167 -18.19 -4.94 -5.94
CA LYS A 167 -18.82 -6.26 -5.98
C LYS A 167 -19.50 -6.65 -4.68
N SER A 168 -18.86 -6.36 -3.54
CA SER A 168 -19.41 -6.67 -2.21
C SER A 168 -20.72 -5.90 -1.96
N ARG A 169 -20.71 -4.58 -2.19
CA ARG A 169 -21.89 -3.72 -2.00
C ARG A 169 -23.01 -4.01 -3.01
N SER A 170 -22.67 -4.50 -4.20
CA SER A 170 -23.64 -4.82 -5.26
C SER A 170 -24.03 -6.29 -5.34
N ARG A 171 -23.50 -7.17 -4.47
CA ARG A 171 -23.61 -8.63 -4.59
C ARG A 171 -23.20 -9.17 -5.98
N GLY A 172 -22.24 -8.50 -6.64
CA GLY A 172 -21.76 -8.84 -7.97
C GLY A 172 -22.62 -8.37 -9.15
N TYR A 173 -23.72 -7.65 -8.93
CA TYR A 173 -24.58 -7.12 -10.01
C TYR A 173 -24.09 -5.81 -10.64
N ALA A 174 -23.02 -5.21 -10.13
CA ALA A 174 -22.44 -4.01 -10.68
C ALA A 174 -21.37 -4.37 -11.73
N SER A 175 -21.41 -3.68 -12.88
CA SER A 175 -20.29 -3.66 -13.82
C SER A 175 -19.63 -2.29 -13.81
N PHE A 176 -18.31 -2.28 -14.01
CA PHE A 176 -17.49 -1.09 -14.01
C PHE A 176 -16.65 -1.08 -15.28
N ASP A 177 -16.73 0.02 -16.01
CA ASP A 177 -15.86 0.32 -17.14
C ASP A 177 -15.21 1.68 -16.90
N TYR A 178 -14.01 1.90 -17.45
CA TYR A 178 -13.34 3.18 -17.30
C TYR A 178 -12.48 3.54 -18.51
N GLU A 179 -12.48 4.82 -18.84
CA GLU A 179 -11.65 5.40 -19.88
C GLU A 179 -10.71 6.46 -19.30
N MET A 180 -9.47 6.52 -19.82
CA MET A 180 -8.51 7.53 -19.38
C MET A 180 -8.96 8.91 -19.89
N LYS A 181 -9.25 9.82 -18.95
CA LYS A 181 -9.72 11.18 -19.26
C LYS A 181 -8.57 12.18 -19.37
N GLY A 182 -7.52 12.00 -18.57
CA GLY A 182 -6.35 12.87 -18.58
C GLY A 182 -5.66 12.96 -17.22
N TYR A 183 -4.90 14.03 -17.01
CA TYR A 183 -4.26 14.35 -15.73
C TYR A 183 -4.93 15.58 -15.13
N GLU A 184 -5.15 15.55 -13.82
CA GLU A 184 -5.74 16.67 -13.08
C GLU A 184 -4.89 17.01 -11.87
N ARG A 185 -4.79 18.31 -11.57
CA ARG A 185 -4.01 18.81 -10.44
C ARG A 185 -4.66 18.40 -9.12
N SER A 186 -3.89 17.73 -8.27
CA SER A 186 -4.35 17.26 -6.96
C SER A 186 -3.34 17.53 -5.85
N ASN A 187 -3.84 17.70 -4.63
CA ASN A 187 -3.01 17.90 -3.45
C ASN A 187 -2.57 16.54 -2.87
N LEU A 188 -1.43 16.06 -3.36
CA LEU A 188 -0.87 14.76 -3.03
C LEU A 188 0.28 14.90 -2.04
N VAL A 189 0.38 13.94 -1.11
CA VAL A 189 1.44 13.84 -0.12
C VAL A 189 2.01 12.43 -0.12
N LYS A 190 3.32 12.33 0.06
CA LYS A 190 3.98 11.05 0.32
C LYS A 190 3.72 10.65 1.77
N LEU A 191 3.20 9.45 1.97
CA LEU A 191 3.04 8.84 3.28
C LEU A 191 4.09 7.74 3.42
N ASP A 192 4.99 7.95 4.37
CA ASP A 192 6.08 7.05 4.71
C ASP A 192 5.72 6.27 5.98
N ILE A 193 5.98 4.97 5.99
CA ILE A 193 5.82 4.12 7.17
C ILE A 193 7.19 3.87 7.79
N LEU A 194 7.35 4.29 9.04
CA LEU A 194 8.54 4.06 9.84
C LEU A 194 8.29 2.98 10.89
N ILE A 195 9.15 1.96 10.90
CA ILE A 195 9.14 0.90 11.90
C ILE A 195 10.45 1.02 12.68
N ASN A 196 10.36 1.24 13.99
CA ASN A 196 11.53 1.47 14.84
C ASN A 196 12.46 2.61 14.35
N LYS A 197 11.89 3.62 13.67
CA LYS A 197 12.58 4.76 13.01
C LYS A 197 13.30 4.42 11.70
N GLU A 198 13.18 3.20 11.21
CA GLU A 198 13.63 2.82 9.87
C GLU A 198 12.45 2.98 8.90
N GLU A 199 12.69 3.71 7.82
CA GLU A 199 11.72 3.88 6.74
C GLU A 199 11.64 2.60 5.92
N VAL A 200 10.41 2.15 5.65
CA VAL A 200 10.15 0.96 4.85
C VAL A 200 9.62 1.40 3.49
N ASP A 201 10.51 1.51 2.50
CA ASP A 201 10.19 1.99 1.15
C ASP A 201 9.02 1.24 0.51
N ALA A 202 8.98 -0.09 0.68
CA ALA A 202 7.94 -0.95 0.10
C ALA A 202 6.51 -0.63 0.59
N LEU A 203 6.36 0.08 1.72
CA LEU A 203 5.09 0.50 2.29
C LEU A 203 4.81 1.99 2.11
N SER A 204 5.66 2.71 1.38
CA SER A 204 5.49 4.14 1.13
C SER A 204 4.57 4.36 -0.06
N PHE A 205 3.60 5.26 0.07
CA PHE A 205 2.60 5.50 -0.97
C PHE A 205 2.24 6.98 -1.08
N ILE A 206 1.78 7.38 -2.25
CA ILE A 206 1.26 8.73 -2.50
C ILE A 206 -0.25 8.71 -2.27
N VAL A 207 -0.71 9.60 -1.40
CA VAL A 207 -2.13 9.74 -1.04
C VAL A 207 -2.55 11.19 -1.11
N PHE A 208 -3.85 11.40 -1.23
CA PHE A 208 -4.42 12.72 -1.07
C PHE A 208 -4.23 13.22 0.37
N ALA A 209 -3.86 14.49 0.52
CA ALA A 209 -3.55 15.09 1.82
C ALA A 209 -4.69 14.94 2.85
N GLY A 210 -5.95 14.99 2.41
CA GLY A 210 -7.12 14.84 3.28
C GLY A 210 -7.38 13.41 3.77
N SER A 211 -6.97 12.38 3.02
CA SER A 211 -7.16 10.97 3.39
C SER A 211 -5.93 10.36 4.07
N ALA A 212 -4.80 11.06 4.09
CA ALA A 212 -3.54 10.56 4.61
C ALA A 212 -3.59 10.15 6.09
N GLU A 213 -4.30 10.90 6.95
CA GLU A 213 -4.39 10.58 8.38
C GLU A 213 -5.17 9.28 8.64
N GLU A 214 -6.34 9.13 8.02
CA GLU A 214 -7.17 7.94 8.15
C GLU A 214 -6.43 6.70 7.64
N ARG A 215 -5.84 6.79 6.44
CA ARG A 215 -5.13 5.68 5.81
C ARG A 215 -3.86 5.31 6.58
N GLY A 216 -3.11 6.32 7.04
CA GLY A 216 -1.93 6.11 7.89
C GLY A 216 -2.26 5.41 9.20
N ARG A 217 -3.39 5.75 9.83
CA ARG A 217 -3.86 5.09 11.06
C ARG A 217 -4.23 3.62 10.82
N LYS A 218 -5.06 3.35 9.80
CA LYS A 218 -5.45 1.98 9.42
C LYS A 218 -4.23 1.09 9.15
N MET A 219 -3.24 1.62 8.41
CA MET A 219 -1.97 0.92 8.15
C MET A 219 -1.21 0.60 9.43
N CYS A 220 -1.07 1.56 10.34
CA CYS A 220 -0.39 1.37 11.62
C CYS A 220 -1.09 0.31 12.50
N GLU A 221 -2.42 0.29 12.51
CA GLU A 221 -3.22 -0.68 13.27
C GLU A 221 -3.06 -2.11 12.72
N LYS A 222 -3.10 -2.29 11.39
CA LYS A 222 -2.85 -3.60 10.77
C LYS A 222 -1.44 -4.11 11.02
N LEU A 223 -0.43 -3.25 10.81
CA LEU A 223 0.96 -3.61 11.09
C LEU A 223 1.18 -4.03 12.54
N LYS A 224 0.48 -3.40 13.50
CA LYS A 224 0.56 -3.78 14.91
C LYS A 224 0.01 -5.18 15.19
N GLN A 225 -0.99 -5.64 14.44
CA GLN A 225 -1.58 -6.97 14.60
C GLN A 225 -0.69 -8.06 13.99
N GLU A 226 -0.08 -7.76 12.85
CA GLU A 226 0.74 -8.72 12.10
C GLU A 226 2.18 -8.84 12.62
N ILE A 227 2.76 -7.75 13.15
CA ILE A 227 4.13 -7.78 13.66
C ILE A 227 4.17 -8.57 14.97
N PRO A 228 4.97 -9.65 15.05
CA PRO A 228 5.07 -10.46 16.25
C PRO A 228 5.66 -9.63 17.40
N ARG A 229 5.12 -9.86 18.60
CA ARG A 229 5.61 -9.17 19.79
C ARG A 229 7.05 -9.58 20.09
N GLN A 230 7.93 -8.59 20.20
CA GLN A 230 9.32 -8.81 20.58
C GLN A 230 9.56 -8.51 22.07
N GLN A 231 10.80 -8.71 22.56
CA GLN A 231 11.16 -8.42 23.95
C GLN A 231 11.23 -6.93 24.27
N PHE A 232 11.33 -6.08 23.25
CA PHE A 232 11.24 -4.62 23.32
C PHE A 232 9.99 -4.11 22.60
N GLU A 233 9.60 -2.85 22.87
CA GLU A 233 8.44 -2.26 22.22
C GLU A 233 8.87 -1.65 20.89
N ILE A 234 8.12 -1.97 19.84
CA ILE A 234 8.37 -1.53 18.47
C ILE A 234 7.37 -0.41 18.17
N PRO A 235 7.84 0.85 18.01
CA PRO A 235 6.99 1.92 17.53
C PRO A 235 6.79 1.77 16.01
N ILE A 236 5.54 1.85 15.58
CA ILE A 236 5.15 1.93 14.17
C ILE A 236 4.59 3.33 13.99
N GLN A 237 5.08 4.07 12.99
CA GLN A 237 4.72 5.45 12.76
C GLN A 237 4.40 5.63 11.29
N ALA A 238 3.34 6.38 10.99
CA ALA A 238 3.11 6.93 9.66
C ALA A 238 3.53 8.40 9.70
N ALA A 239 4.33 8.83 8.73
CA ALA A 239 4.79 10.20 8.59
C ALA A 239 4.52 10.74 7.20
N ILE A 240 4.40 12.07 7.12
CA ILE A 240 4.41 12.82 5.87
C ILE A 240 5.66 13.69 5.94
N GLY A 241 6.71 13.30 5.22
CA GLY A 241 8.04 13.87 5.39
C GLY A 241 8.50 13.77 6.85
N SER A 242 8.76 14.91 7.49
CA SER A 242 9.22 14.94 8.89
C SER A 242 8.10 14.87 9.94
N ARG A 243 6.82 15.04 9.54
CA ARG A 243 5.70 15.09 10.48
C ARG A 243 5.05 13.73 10.66
N VAL A 244 5.11 13.19 11.88
CA VAL A 244 4.39 11.96 12.25
C VAL A 244 2.90 12.25 12.37
N ILE A 245 2.08 11.57 11.58
CA ILE A 245 0.61 11.69 11.55
C ILE A 245 -0.08 10.66 12.44
N ALA A 246 0.42 9.43 12.46
CA ALA A 246 -0.14 8.34 13.25
C ALA A 246 0.99 7.55 13.92
N ARG A 247 0.71 7.00 15.11
CA ARG A 247 1.66 6.19 15.84
C ARG A 247 0.96 5.08 16.59
N GLU A 248 1.38 3.85 16.31
CA GLU A 248 1.02 2.67 17.08
C GLU A 248 2.26 2.06 17.73
N THR A 249 2.06 1.23 18.75
CA THR A 249 3.17 0.56 19.43
C THR A 249 2.83 -0.89 19.73
N VAL A 250 3.67 -1.79 19.21
CA VAL A 250 3.60 -3.22 19.54
C VAL A 250 4.13 -3.42 20.94
N LYS A 251 3.29 -3.95 21.83
CA LYS A 251 3.65 -4.18 23.23
C LYS A 251 4.75 -5.24 23.33
N ALA A 252 5.77 -4.92 24.11
CA ALA A 252 6.84 -5.86 24.41
C ALA A 252 6.33 -7.05 25.23
N LEU A 253 6.83 -8.25 24.92
CA LEU A 253 6.72 -9.41 25.80
C LEU A 253 7.37 -9.10 27.16
N ARG A 254 6.64 -9.37 28.24
CA ARG A 254 7.13 -9.19 29.61
C ARG A 254 7.19 -10.55 30.27
N LYS A 255 8.39 -10.99 30.62
CA LYS A 255 8.59 -12.06 31.60
C LYS A 255 8.34 -11.48 32.99
N ASP A 256 7.51 -12.14 33.78
CA ASP A 256 7.34 -11.78 35.18
C ASP A 256 8.59 -12.18 35.97
N VAL A 257 9.48 -11.20 36.18
CA VAL A 257 10.71 -11.37 36.95
C VAL A 257 10.46 -11.45 38.46
N LEU A 258 9.25 -11.10 38.92
CA LEU A 258 8.89 -11.06 40.33
C LEU A 258 8.21 -12.34 40.82
N ALA A 259 7.88 -13.27 39.93
CA ALA A 259 7.15 -14.50 40.26
C ALA A 259 7.78 -15.34 41.40
N LYS A 260 9.11 -15.29 41.57
CA LYS A 260 9.85 -16.01 42.65
C LYS A 260 10.18 -15.14 43.88
N CYS A 261 9.70 -13.89 43.92
CA CYS A 261 9.97 -12.95 45.00
C CYS A 261 8.81 -12.92 46.01
N TYR A 262 8.80 -13.89 46.93
CA TYR A 262 7.77 -14.02 47.97
C TYR A 262 7.96 -13.08 49.17
N GLY A 263 9.12 -12.42 49.29
CA GLY A 263 9.46 -11.53 50.41
C GLY A 263 9.07 -10.06 50.20
N GLY A 264 8.99 -9.32 51.31
CA GLY A 264 8.75 -7.87 51.35
C GLY A 264 9.94 -6.99 50.97
N ASP A 265 11.10 -7.58 50.63
CA ASP A 265 12.30 -6.83 50.27
C ASP A 265 12.14 -6.12 48.91
N ILE A 266 11.86 -4.82 48.98
CA ILE A 266 11.70 -3.91 47.85
C ILE A 266 13.00 -3.78 47.05
N SER A 267 14.17 -3.89 47.70
CA SER A 267 15.46 -3.72 47.04
C SER A 267 15.72 -4.84 46.04
N ARG A 268 15.37 -6.09 46.36
CA ARG A 268 15.50 -7.23 45.45
C ARG A 268 14.57 -7.10 44.23
N LYS A 269 13.33 -6.64 44.43
CA LYS A 269 12.38 -6.38 43.33
C LYS A 269 12.89 -5.28 42.40
N LYS A 270 13.39 -4.17 42.95
CA LYS A 270 13.97 -3.06 42.17
C LYS A 270 15.16 -3.51 41.32
N LYS A 271 16.12 -4.26 41.89
CA LYS A 271 17.29 -4.77 41.15
C LYS A 271 16.91 -5.64 39.95
N LEU A 272 15.88 -6.49 40.07
CA LEU A 272 15.41 -7.33 38.97
C LEU A 272 14.71 -6.51 37.87
N LEU A 273 13.92 -5.51 38.26
CA LEU A 273 13.27 -4.60 37.31
C LEU A 273 14.28 -3.72 36.57
N GLU A 274 15.32 -3.24 37.24
CA GLU A 274 16.40 -2.46 36.62
C GLU A 274 17.18 -3.29 35.60
N LYS A 275 17.58 -4.52 35.96
CA LYS A 275 18.21 -5.45 35.00
C LYS A 275 17.33 -5.73 33.79
N GLN A 276 16.02 -5.89 33.98
CA GLN A 276 15.08 -6.10 32.87
C GLN A 276 14.97 -4.85 31.99
N LYS A 277 14.91 -3.65 32.58
CA LYS A 277 14.86 -2.38 31.85
C LYS A 277 16.12 -2.15 31.02
N GLU A 278 17.30 -2.36 31.60
CA GLU A 278 18.58 -2.22 30.89
C GLU A 278 18.73 -3.22 29.76
N GLY A 279 18.37 -4.49 30.01
CA GLY A 279 18.35 -5.53 28.98
C GLY A 279 17.46 -5.14 27.80
N LYS A 280 16.23 -4.65 28.06
CA LYS A 280 15.32 -4.16 27.01
C LYS A 280 15.83 -2.92 26.29
N LYS A 281 16.47 -1.99 26.99
CA LYS A 281 17.06 -0.79 26.38
C LYS A 281 18.19 -1.16 25.41
N ARG A 282 19.05 -2.10 25.80
CA ARG A 282 20.11 -2.63 24.94
C ARG A 282 19.56 -3.38 23.74
N MET A 283 18.53 -4.21 23.94
CA MET A 283 17.86 -4.91 22.83
C MET A 283 17.18 -3.95 21.85
N ARG A 284 16.60 -2.83 22.31
CA ARG A 284 15.99 -1.83 21.42
C ARG A 284 17.02 -1.14 20.51
N GLN A 285 18.25 -0.93 20.98
CA GLN A 285 19.29 -0.23 20.20
C GLN A 285 19.93 -1.10 19.11
N ILE A 286 19.92 -2.42 19.29
CA ILE A 286 20.59 -3.39 18.41
C ILE A 286 19.58 -4.23 17.62
N GLY A 287 18.31 -4.23 18.04
CA GLY A 287 17.26 -5.05 17.46
C GLY A 287 16.78 -4.48 16.13
N ASN A 288 17.24 -5.08 15.04
CA ASN A 288 16.57 -4.97 13.74
C ASN A 288 15.27 -5.76 13.81
N VAL A 289 14.18 -5.14 13.37
CA VAL A 289 12.87 -5.78 13.32
C VAL A 289 12.69 -6.36 11.94
N GLU A 290 12.82 -7.68 11.81
CA GLU A 290 12.42 -8.37 10.59
C GLU A 290 10.90 -8.36 10.50
N ILE A 291 10.39 -7.82 9.40
CA ILE A 291 8.96 -7.77 9.11
C ILE A 291 8.61 -9.07 8.38
N PRO A 292 7.67 -9.88 8.89
CA PRO A 292 7.26 -11.09 8.19
C PRO A 292 6.67 -10.75 6.82
N GLN A 293 6.97 -11.53 5.78
CA GLN A 293 6.38 -11.36 4.45
C GLN A 293 4.84 -11.38 4.47
N LYS A 294 4.23 -12.18 5.36
CA LYS A 294 2.77 -12.20 5.56
C LYS A 294 2.22 -10.85 6.00
N ALA A 295 2.96 -10.12 6.83
CA ALA A 295 2.55 -8.79 7.30
C ALA A 295 2.47 -7.80 6.14
N PHE A 296 3.37 -7.88 5.15
CA PHE A 296 3.30 -7.05 3.95
C PHE A 296 2.02 -7.34 3.14
N MET A 297 1.72 -8.62 2.90
CA MET A 297 0.53 -9.02 2.14
C MET A 297 -0.78 -8.62 2.81
N SER A 298 -0.89 -8.78 4.14
CA SER A 298 -2.09 -8.40 4.90
C SER A 298 -2.30 -6.88 4.92
N VAL A 299 -1.21 -6.11 4.96
CA VAL A 299 -1.26 -4.65 5.01
C VAL A 299 -1.63 -4.06 3.65
N LEU A 300 -1.30 -4.75 2.55
CA LEU A 300 -1.72 -4.43 1.18
C LEU A 300 -3.16 -4.86 0.83
N LYS A 301 -3.90 -5.44 1.77
CA LYS A 301 -5.35 -5.69 1.65
C LYS A 301 -6.06 -4.81 2.67
N LEU A 302 -6.24 -3.52 2.35
CA LEU A 302 -6.54 -2.51 3.39
C LEU A 302 -7.96 -2.54 3.93
N ASP A 303 -8.94 -3.21 3.33
CA ASP A 303 -10.31 -3.26 3.89
C ASP A 303 -10.93 -4.66 3.71
N GLU A 304 -10.60 -5.61 4.59
CA GLU A 304 -11.47 -6.77 4.88
C GLU A 304 -12.36 -6.39 6.07
N GLU A 305 -13.37 -5.58 5.82
CA GLU A 305 -14.60 -5.47 6.63
C GLU A 305 -15.84 -5.34 5.72
#